data_AF-A0A9D0XU50-F1
#
_entry.id   AF-A0A9D0XU50-F1
#
_cell.length_a   1.000
_cell.length_b   1.000
_cell.length_c   1.000
_cell.angle_alpha   90.00
_cell.angle_beta   90.00
_cell.angle_gamma   90.00
#
_symmetry.space_group_name_H-M   'P 1'
#
loop_
_entity.id
_entity.type
_entity.pdbx_description
1 polymer ?
#
loop_
_entity_poly.entity_id
_entity_poly.type
_entity_poly.pdbx_seq_one_letter_code
_entity_poly.pdbx_strand_id
1 'polypeptide(L)'
;GLVRISRYSVRNKVQRLPIEKISQASANQRKGRCGRVSDGICIRLYDEESFNARPEFTDPEIHRTSLTSVILTMTQLKLGAVNRFPFIEAPNDKAINDGFRQLHELGALDDKRRLTEEGRQIAKLPVDPSVAKMVIEAEKNGVLAEVLIVAAVLSIQDPRDINETTMQAARVAHKPFEDERSDFLFFLNLWRFYEHQRRHLSQNKLRKLCKTNFLSYMRMKEWHELTMQLEQSLKRIGMKVGELHLYEEVRQKLPNGQQGEVKERLSDMHSIAVHRSLLAGLLGNVATRDDEKSYLGARNTKLFIHPSSSLFKRKPKWMLSAELVETTKLYARTNAAIDVRWVESLAKHLIKHSYSDPHWQKKNGQVGAYESITLYGLPIVTKRHCNYGPINPKESHKIFLRHGMVEGQLFTKAKFFVHNQALIQKIEKLEHKLRRPDFLVDEEVLYQFYDERIPKHIYSKPAFEKWVKKAEKESPQKLEALFLTEADLMKQSASGSMLHDYPDQVHLSNQMSLDVDYHFEPGKKSDGLIYHLPLSSLNTVEKEDLEWLTPGLLKEKTAFYIKSLPKLLRKQFIPAPHYADLVLAEMSADKVVSGGKKEP
;
A
#
# COMPACT_ATOMS: atom_id res chain seq x y z
N GLY A 1 -28.71 -19.42 37.78
CA GLY A 1 -29.57 -18.63 36.88
C GLY A 1 -28.77 -17.85 35.84
N LEU A 2 -27.89 -18.54 35.13
CA LEU A 2 -27.03 -17.97 34.09
C LEU A 2 -27.19 -18.77 32.80
N VAL A 3 -26.83 -18.16 31.68
CA VAL A 3 -26.76 -18.77 30.36
C VAL A 3 -25.52 -18.26 29.64
N ARG A 4 -24.87 -19.13 28.87
CA ARG A 4 -23.88 -18.72 27.89
C ARG A 4 -24.59 -18.57 26.56
N ILE A 5 -24.68 -17.35 26.05
CA ILE A 5 -25.41 -17.04 24.82
C ILE A 5 -24.44 -16.45 23.80
N SER A 6 -24.60 -16.83 22.53
CA SER A 6 -23.79 -16.25 21.47
C SER A 6 -24.32 -14.87 21.09
N ARG A 7 -23.44 -13.87 21.07
CA ARG A 7 -23.74 -12.51 20.64
C ARG A 7 -22.75 -12.03 19.58
N TYR A 8 -23.28 -11.49 18.50
CA TYR A 8 -22.49 -10.86 17.44
C TYR A 8 -22.21 -9.39 17.74
N SER A 9 -20.94 -8.98 17.65
CA SER A 9 -20.54 -7.57 17.75
C SER A 9 -20.42 -6.96 16.37
N VAL A 10 -21.39 -6.11 15.99
CA VAL A 10 -21.40 -5.41 14.69
C VAL A 10 -20.15 -4.54 14.48
N ARG A 11 -19.66 -3.88 15.53
CA ARG A 11 -18.49 -2.99 15.45
C ARG A 11 -17.21 -3.74 15.09
N ASN A 12 -16.98 -4.86 15.75
CA ASN A 12 -15.74 -5.63 15.60
C ASN A 12 -15.89 -6.74 14.56
N LYS A 13 -17.13 -7.06 14.16
CA LYS A 13 -17.52 -8.25 13.39
C LYS A 13 -17.09 -9.57 14.03
N VAL A 14 -17.19 -9.62 15.35
CA VAL A 14 -16.68 -10.72 16.19
C VAL A 14 -17.83 -11.41 16.92
N GLN A 15 -17.79 -12.73 16.99
CA GLN A 15 -18.70 -13.51 17.82
C GLN A 15 -18.17 -13.58 19.25
N ARG A 16 -19.05 -13.32 20.21
CA ARG A 16 -18.78 -13.36 21.65
C ARG A 16 -19.64 -14.42 22.31
N LEU A 17 -19.14 -15.01 23.38
CA LEU A 17 -19.86 -16.01 24.19
C LEU A 17 -19.93 -15.56 25.66
N PRO A 18 -20.55 -14.40 25.95
CA PRO A 18 -20.71 -13.92 27.32
C PRO A 18 -21.56 -14.87 28.17
N ILE A 19 -21.29 -14.87 29.47
CA ILE A 19 -22.14 -15.50 30.48
C ILE A 19 -23.04 -14.41 31.06
N GLU A 20 -24.35 -14.56 30.89
CA GLU A 20 -25.35 -13.54 31.25
C GLU A 20 -26.42 -14.15 32.17
N LYS A 21 -27.18 -13.28 32.85
CA LYS A 21 -28.36 -13.68 33.61
C LYS A 21 -29.45 -14.19 32.65
N ILE A 22 -30.11 -15.30 33.01
CA ILE A 22 -31.29 -15.78 32.26
C ILE A 22 -32.47 -14.82 32.41
N SER A 23 -33.36 -14.79 31.41
CA SER A 23 -34.66 -14.09 31.46
C SER A 23 -35.62 -14.73 32.47
N GLN A 24 -36.66 -13.98 32.85
CA GLN A 24 -37.72 -14.48 33.72
C GLN A 24 -38.44 -15.67 33.08
N ALA A 25 -38.79 -15.59 31.78
CA ALA A 25 -39.40 -16.67 31.03
C ALA A 25 -38.54 -17.94 31.06
N SER A 26 -37.22 -17.82 30.86
CA SER A 26 -36.29 -18.95 30.96
C SER A 26 -36.23 -19.54 32.37
N ALA A 27 -36.22 -18.69 33.40
CA ALA A 27 -36.24 -19.13 34.79
C ALA A 27 -37.55 -19.84 35.17
N ASN A 28 -38.69 -19.35 34.67
CA ASN A 28 -40.00 -19.96 34.85
C ASN A 28 -40.11 -21.29 34.09
N GLN A 29 -39.58 -21.37 32.87
CA GLN A 29 -39.50 -22.63 32.13
C GLN A 29 -38.65 -23.68 32.86
N ARG A 30 -37.51 -23.26 33.46
CA ARG A 30 -36.68 -24.14 34.31
C ARG A 30 -37.43 -24.61 35.56
N LYS A 31 -38.17 -23.72 36.24
CA LYS A 31 -39.07 -24.08 37.35
C LYS A 31 -40.10 -25.13 36.92
N GLY A 32 -40.75 -24.93 35.78
CA GLY A 32 -41.74 -25.86 35.24
C GLY A 32 -41.17 -27.26 34.92
N ARG A 33 -39.86 -27.41 34.72
CA ARG A 33 -39.25 -28.74 34.51
C ARG A 33 -39.26 -29.60 35.77
N CYS A 34 -39.30 -29.00 36.96
CA CYS A 34 -39.37 -29.71 38.24
C CYS A 34 -40.75 -30.34 38.49
N GLY A 35 -41.81 -29.80 37.88
CA GLY A 35 -43.20 -30.25 38.08
C GLY A 35 -43.75 -31.17 36.98
N ARG A 36 -42.89 -31.88 36.23
CA ARG A 36 -43.32 -32.65 35.03
C ARG A 36 -44.03 -33.96 35.34
N VAL A 37 -43.69 -34.62 36.44
CA VAL A 37 -44.20 -35.97 36.80
C VAL A 37 -45.01 -35.90 38.10
N SER A 38 -44.58 -35.08 39.04
CA SER A 38 -45.24 -34.80 40.32
C SER A 38 -44.93 -33.37 40.73
N ASP A 39 -45.49 -32.92 41.85
CA ASP A 39 -45.07 -31.69 42.50
C ASP A 39 -43.56 -31.72 42.74
N GLY A 40 -42.90 -30.61 42.39
CA GLY A 40 -41.45 -30.49 42.46
C GLY A 40 -41.01 -29.11 42.90
N ILE A 41 -39.86 -29.05 43.56
CA ILE A 41 -39.30 -27.82 44.12
C ILE A 41 -38.18 -27.32 43.20
N CYS A 42 -38.23 -26.03 42.83
CA CYS A 42 -37.17 -25.37 42.07
C CYS A 42 -36.42 -24.38 42.96
N ILE A 43 -35.14 -24.67 43.25
CA ILE A 43 -34.28 -23.78 44.02
C ILE A 43 -33.54 -22.84 43.07
N ARG A 44 -33.76 -21.53 43.23
CA ARG A 44 -33.08 -20.48 42.46
C ARG A 44 -31.87 -19.97 43.23
N LEU A 45 -30.68 -20.10 42.65
CA LEU A 45 -29.41 -19.61 43.23
C LEU A 45 -29.21 -18.11 42.97
N TYR A 46 -30.21 -17.30 43.29
CA TYR A 46 -30.24 -15.84 43.20
C TYR A 46 -31.46 -15.33 43.97
N ASP A 47 -31.36 -14.14 44.56
CA ASP A 47 -32.46 -13.52 45.30
C ASP A 47 -33.64 -13.10 44.39
N GLU A 48 -34.77 -12.77 45.01
CA GLU A 48 -36.01 -12.42 44.34
C GLU A 48 -35.93 -11.05 43.63
N GLU A 49 -35.23 -10.07 44.21
CA GLU A 49 -35.02 -8.76 43.59
C GLU A 49 -34.26 -8.90 42.26
N SER A 50 -33.21 -9.70 42.25
CA SER A 50 -32.43 -10.09 41.08
C SER A 50 -33.24 -10.92 40.09
N PHE A 51 -34.32 -11.59 40.50
CA PHE A 51 -35.27 -12.20 39.57
C PHE A 51 -36.17 -11.15 38.91
N ASN A 52 -36.76 -10.26 39.70
CA ASN A 52 -37.69 -9.23 39.25
C ASN A 52 -37.01 -8.19 38.34
N ALA A 53 -35.72 -7.92 38.55
CA ALA A 53 -34.92 -7.01 37.73
C ALA A 53 -34.46 -7.61 36.38
N ARG A 54 -34.72 -8.90 36.10
CA ARG A 54 -34.35 -9.53 34.82
C ARG A 54 -35.33 -9.16 33.71
N PRO A 55 -34.88 -9.15 32.43
CA PRO A 55 -35.80 -9.03 31.32
C PRO A 55 -36.78 -10.20 31.30
N GLU A 56 -38.02 -9.91 30.91
CA GLU A 56 -39.09 -10.90 30.86
C GLU A 56 -38.76 -12.02 29.86
N PHE A 57 -38.34 -11.62 28.66
CA PHE A 57 -37.96 -12.52 27.56
C PHE A 57 -36.47 -12.44 27.24
N THR A 58 -35.97 -13.46 26.55
CA THR A 58 -34.61 -13.48 26.02
C THR A 58 -34.60 -12.81 24.65
N ASP A 59 -33.60 -11.97 24.38
CA ASP A 59 -33.43 -11.33 23.07
C ASP A 59 -33.55 -12.35 21.90
N PRO A 60 -34.35 -12.07 20.86
CA PRO A 60 -34.48 -12.97 19.73
C PRO A 60 -33.17 -13.14 18.95
N GLU A 61 -33.07 -14.24 18.21
CA GLU A 61 -31.87 -14.57 17.45
C GLU A 61 -31.46 -13.51 16.44
N ILE A 62 -32.45 -12.90 15.77
CA ILE A 62 -32.25 -11.87 14.74
C ILE A 62 -31.52 -10.62 15.25
N HIS A 63 -31.51 -10.36 16.57
CA HIS A 63 -30.77 -9.24 17.18
C HIS A 63 -29.36 -9.62 17.63
N ARG A 64 -29.05 -10.92 17.70
CA ARG A 64 -27.79 -11.43 18.27
C ARG A 64 -26.90 -12.17 17.28
N THR A 65 -27.33 -12.40 16.05
CA THR A 65 -26.55 -13.05 14.99
C THR A 65 -26.26 -12.13 13.80
N SER A 66 -25.34 -12.54 12.94
CA SER A 66 -25.10 -11.86 11.66
C SER A 66 -26.32 -12.01 10.74
N LEU A 67 -26.67 -10.94 10.02
CA LEU A 67 -27.78 -10.93 9.07
C LEU A 67 -27.37 -11.22 7.63
N THR A 68 -26.08 -11.47 7.38
CA THR A 68 -25.49 -11.66 6.04
C THR A 68 -26.25 -12.72 5.23
N SER A 69 -26.46 -13.91 5.78
CA SER A 69 -27.18 -15.01 5.12
C SER A 69 -28.66 -14.69 4.88
N VAL A 70 -29.31 -14.04 5.85
CA VAL A 70 -30.72 -13.64 5.75
C VAL A 70 -30.89 -12.60 4.64
N ILE A 71 -30.06 -11.56 4.62
CA ILE A 71 -30.10 -10.50 3.61
C ILE A 71 -29.81 -11.05 2.21
N LEU A 72 -28.86 -11.97 2.08
CA LEU A 72 -28.57 -12.62 0.80
C LEU A 72 -29.79 -13.39 0.29
N THR A 73 -30.42 -14.19 1.15
CA THR A 73 -31.61 -14.97 0.83
C THR A 73 -32.77 -14.06 0.42
N MET A 74 -33.03 -12.99 1.19
CA MET A 74 -34.07 -12.01 0.86
C MET A 74 -33.80 -11.32 -0.48
N THR A 75 -32.55 -10.99 -0.76
CA THR A 75 -32.13 -10.35 -2.02
C THR A 75 -32.31 -11.30 -3.20
N GLN A 76 -31.95 -12.58 -3.05
CA GLN A 76 -32.13 -13.63 -4.06
C GLN A 76 -33.61 -13.86 -4.38
N LEU A 77 -34.46 -13.91 -3.34
CA LEU A 77 -35.91 -14.08 -3.45
C LEU A 77 -36.65 -12.80 -3.85
N LYS A 78 -35.93 -11.67 -4.00
CA LYS A 78 -36.49 -10.35 -4.37
C LYS A 78 -37.61 -9.87 -3.42
N LEU A 79 -37.45 -10.10 -2.11
CA LEU A 79 -38.44 -9.73 -1.08
C LEU A 79 -38.50 -8.22 -0.76
N GLY A 80 -37.87 -7.37 -1.57
CA GLY A 80 -37.83 -5.93 -1.37
C GLY A 80 -36.82 -5.49 -0.32
N ALA A 81 -37.01 -4.26 0.20
CA ALA A 81 -36.10 -3.67 1.16
C ALA A 81 -36.25 -4.33 2.55
N VAL A 82 -35.12 -4.67 3.18
CA VAL A 82 -35.08 -5.38 4.47
C VAL A 82 -35.87 -4.62 5.56
N ASN A 83 -35.78 -3.29 5.59
CA ASN A 83 -36.49 -2.45 6.55
C ASN A 83 -38.02 -2.41 6.33
N ARG A 84 -38.52 -2.83 5.17
CA ARG A 84 -39.96 -2.93 4.88
C ARG A 84 -40.51 -4.34 5.07
N PHE A 85 -39.64 -5.31 5.34
CA PHE A 85 -40.06 -6.68 5.56
C PHE A 85 -40.74 -6.80 6.95
N PRO A 86 -41.90 -7.44 7.06
CA PRO A 86 -42.69 -7.50 8.29
C PRO A 86 -42.12 -8.52 9.28
N PHE A 87 -40.98 -8.19 9.92
CA PHE A 87 -40.42 -9.00 11.00
C PHE A 87 -41.28 -8.90 12.27
N ILE A 88 -41.36 -9.99 13.04
CA ILE A 88 -41.98 -9.98 14.39
C ILE A 88 -41.24 -8.98 15.28
N GLU A 89 -39.90 -9.07 15.28
CA GLU A 89 -39.01 -8.08 15.87
C GLU A 89 -37.98 -7.67 14.82
N ALA A 90 -38.07 -6.41 14.38
CA ALA A 90 -37.19 -5.91 13.33
C ALA A 90 -35.73 -5.81 13.81
N PRO A 91 -34.75 -6.20 12.98
CA PRO A 91 -33.35 -5.95 13.29
C PRO A 91 -33.04 -4.45 13.24
N ASN A 92 -32.05 -4.02 14.02
CA ASN A 92 -31.60 -2.63 13.98
C ASN A 92 -30.88 -2.30 12.66
N ASP A 93 -30.94 -1.03 12.25
CA ASP A 93 -30.34 -0.55 10.99
C ASP A 93 -28.82 -0.76 10.92
N LYS A 94 -28.14 -0.77 12.08
CA LYS A 94 -26.69 -1.01 12.13
C LYS A 94 -26.36 -2.44 11.71
N ALA A 95 -27.11 -3.44 12.17
CA ALA A 95 -26.96 -4.84 11.80
C ALA A 95 -27.32 -5.07 10.33
N ILE A 96 -28.37 -4.41 9.83
CA ILE A 96 -28.75 -4.47 8.41
C ILE A 96 -27.62 -3.93 7.54
N ASN A 97 -27.11 -2.74 7.83
CA ASN A 97 -26.03 -2.12 7.06
C ASN A 97 -24.73 -2.93 7.13
N ASP A 98 -24.43 -3.55 8.27
CA ASP A 98 -23.27 -4.43 8.40
C ASP A 98 -23.40 -5.71 7.57
N GLY A 99 -24.58 -6.34 7.54
CA GLY A 99 -24.82 -7.49 6.66
C GLY A 99 -24.67 -7.14 5.17
N PHE A 100 -25.19 -5.99 4.73
CA PHE A 100 -24.92 -5.47 3.39
C PHE A 100 -23.43 -5.26 3.12
N ARG A 101 -22.71 -4.70 4.10
CA ARG A 101 -21.25 -4.51 4.00
C ARG A 101 -20.54 -5.84 3.88
N GLN A 102 -20.85 -6.84 4.70
CA GLN A 102 -20.24 -8.18 4.61
C GLN A 102 -20.50 -8.84 3.24
N LEU A 103 -21.71 -8.71 2.69
CA LEU A 103 -22.00 -9.22 1.36
C LEU A 103 -21.23 -8.49 0.26
N HIS A 104 -21.01 -7.17 0.40
CA HIS A 104 -20.10 -6.43 -0.48
C HIS A 104 -18.64 -6.89 -0.29
N GLU A 105 -18.19 -7.11 0.94
CA GLU A 105 -16.85 -7.65 1.26
C GLU A 105 -16.62 -9.00 0.56
N LEU A 106 -17.62 -9.88 0.55
CA LEU A 106 -17.57 -11.18 -0.14
C LEU A 106 -17.70 -11.09 -1.67
N GLY A 107 -17.98 -9.90 -2.22
CA GLY A 107 -18.25 -9.69 -3.64
C GLY A 107 -19.64 -10.15 -4.09
N ALA A 108 -20.53 -10.50 -3.14
CA ALA A 108 -21.89 -10.94 -3.44
C ALA A 108 -22.80 -9.78 -3.87
N LEU A 109 -22.52 -8.56 -3.40
CA LEU A 109 -23.23 -7.33 -3.78
C LEU A 109 -22.29 -6.28 -4.36
N ASP A 110 -22.79 -5.49 -5.31
CA ASP A 110 -22.09 -4.30 -5.82
C ASP A 110 -22.28 -3.07 -4.91
N ASP A 111 -21.65 -1.94 -5.26
CA ASP A 111 -21.75 -0.68 -4.51
C ASP A 111 -23.19 -0.15 -4.40
N LYS A 112 -24.08 -0.58 -5.31
CA LYS A 112 -25.50 -0.23 -5.34
C LYS A 112 -26.37 -1.26 -4.62
N ARG A 113 -25.78 -2.20 -3.86
CA ARG A 113 -26.44 -3.30 -3.15
C ARG A 113 -27.20 -4.26 -4.05
N ARG A 114 -26.78 -4.43 -5.31
CA ARG A 114 -27.37 -5.37 -6.27
C ARG A 114 -26.56 -6.65 -6.31
N LEU A 115 -27.26 -7.77 -6.49
CA LEU A 115 -26.64 -9.10 -6.58
C LEU A 115 -25.72 -9.20 -7.80
N THR A 116 -24.44 -9.47 -7.56
CA THR A 116 -23.44 -9.70 -8.61
C THR A 116 -23.60 -11.10 -9.22
N GLU A 117 -22.89 -11.41 -10.31
CA GLU A 117 -22.88 -12.77 -10.85
C GLU A 117 -22.32 -13.78 -9.85
N GLU A 118 -21.22 -13.42 -9.17
CA GLU A 118 -20.66 -14.24 -8.10
C GLU A 118 -21.61 -14.36 -6.90
N GLY A 119 -22.33 -13.28 -6.56
CA GLY A 119 -23.37 -13.30 -5.53
C GLY A 119 -24.51 -14.26 -5.82
N ARG A 120 -24.89 -14.42 -7.10
CA ARG A 120 -25.88 -15.44 -7.52
C ARG A 120 -25.36 -16.84 -7.31
N GLN A 121 -24.07 -17.09 -7.54
CA GLN A 121 -23.46 -18.38 -7.28
C GLN A 121 -23.38 -18.67 -5.78
N ILE A 122 -22.96 -17.68 -4.97
CA ILE A 122 -22.91 -17.79 -3.50
C ILE A 122 -24.30 -18.13 -2.95
N ALA A 123 -25.34 -17.44 -3.42
CA ALA A 123 -26.72 -17.62 -2.95
C ALA A 123 -27.35 -18.98 -3.34
N LYS A 124 -26.77 -19.71 -4.31
CA LYS A 124 -27.23 -21.08 -4.66
C LYS A 124 -26.74 -22.14 -3.67
N LEU A 125 -25.75 -21.82 -2.84
CA LEU A 125 -25.15 -22.78 -1.92
C LEU A 125 -25.86 -22.78 -0.56
N PRO A 126 -26.17 -23.96 0.02
CA PRO A 126 -26.88 -24.07 1.29
C PRO A 126 -25.95 -23.90 2.51
N VAL A 127 -25.08 -22.89 2.49
CA VAL A 127 -24.09 -22.61 3.54
C VAL A 127 -23.96 -21.11 3.80
N ASP A 128 -23.23 -20.75 4.86
CA ASP A 128 -22.87 -19.35 5.12
C ASP A 128 -22.21 -18.70 3.87
N PRO A 129 -22.55 -17.45 3.51
CA PRO A 129 -21.98 -16.76 2.36
C PRO A 129 -20.46 -16.74 2.33
N SER A 130 -19.80 -16.69 3.49
CA SER A 130 -18.34 -16.72 3.59
C SER A 130 -17.80 -18.08 3.15
N VAL A 131 -18.43 -19.16 3.60
CA VAL A 131 -18.10 -20.54 3.22
C VAL A 131 -18.38 -20.77 1.74
N ALA A 132 -19.52 -20.29 1.24
CA ALA A 132 -19.87 -20.35 -0.17
C ALA A 132 -18.83 -19.65 -1.05
N LYS A 133 -18.32 -18.49 -0.62
CA LYS A 133 -17.23 -17.79 -1.31
C LYS A 133 -15.93 -18.60 -1.34
N MET A 134 -15.58 -19.30 -0.25
CA MET A 134 -14.40 -20.18 -0.22
C MET A 134 -14.53 -21.33 -1.21
N VAL A 135 -15.72 -21.94 -1.28
CA VAL A 135 -16.00 -23.08 -2.16
C VAL A 135 -15.90 -22.67 -3.63
N ILE A 136 -16.49 -21.53 -4.01
CA ILE A 136 -16.42 -20.98 -5.38
C ILE A 136 -14.97 -20.68 -5.77
N GLU A 137 -14.19 -20.11 -4.86
CA GLU A 137 -12.78 -19.81 -5.13
C GLU A 137 -11.93 -21.10 -5.19
N ALA A 138 -12.30 -22.13 -4.43
CA ALA A 138 -11.63 -23.43 -4.45
C ALA A 138 -11.81 -24.19 -5.77
N GLU A 139 -12.96 -24.04 -6.42
CA GLU A 139 -13.18 -24.58 -7.77
C GLU A 139 -12.21 -23.96 -8.77
N LYS A 140 -12.03 -22.62 -8.74
CA LYS A 140 -11.09 -21.90 -9.61
C LYS A 140 -9.63 -22.30 -9.37
N ASN A 141 -9.28 -22.58 -8.11
CA ASN A 141 -7.93 -22.98 -7.70
C ASN A 141 -7.68 -24.49 -7.77
N GLY A 142 -8.68 -25.29 -8.16
CA GLY A 142 -8.54 -26.74 -8.31
C GLY A 142 -8.41 -27.51 -7.00
N VAL A 143 -8.86 -26.98 -5.85
CA VAL A 143 -8.74 -27.60 -4.51
C VAL A 143 -10.09 -27.73 -3.80
N LEU A 144 -11.14 -27.96 -4.60
CA LEU A 144 -12.53 -27.98 -4.13
C LEU A 144 -12.77 -29.06 -3.06
N ALA A 145 -12.19 -30.26 -3.21
CA ALA A 145 -12.37 -31.37 -2.29
C ALA A 145 -11.76 -31.08 -0.90
N GLU A 146 -10.57 -30.50 -0.86
CA GLU A 146 -9.91 -30.09 0.38
C GLU A 146 -10.68 -28.97 1.07
N VAL A 147 -11.08 -27.95 0.33
CA VAL A 147 -11.79 -26.81 0.90
C VAL A 147 -13.18 -27.21 1.40
N LEU A 148 -13.87 -28.15 0.75
CA LEU A 148 -15.13 -28.73 1.25
C LEU A 148 -15.00 -29.33 2.66
N ILE A 149 -13.94 -30.11 2.88
CA ILE A 149 -13.66 -30.73 4.18
C ILE A 149 -13.44 -29.66 5.25
N VAL A 150 -12.65 -28.63 4.92
CA VAL A 150 -12.40 -27.50 5.83
C VAL A 150 -13.67 -26.69 6.06
N ALA A 151 -14.41 -26.34 5.02
CA ALA A 151 -15.68 -25.63 5.09
C ALA A 151 -16.68 -26.33 6.02
N ALA A 152 -16.79 -27.66 5.90
CA ALA A 152 -17.66 -28.46 6.76
C ALA A 152 -17.23 -28.39 8.23
N VAL A 153 -15.93 -28.51 8.54
CA VAL A 153 -15.47 -28.47 9.93
C VAL A 153 -15.66 -27.11 10.58
N LEU A 154 -15.54 -26.03 9.81
CA LEU A 154 -15.78 -24.67 10.29
C LEU A 154 -17.26 -24.38 10.56
N SER A 155 -18.17 -25.18 10.00
CA SER A 155 -19.61 -25.02 10.13
C SER A 155 -20.20 -25.81 11.31
N ILE A 156 -19.40 -26.63 11.99
CA ILE A 156 -19.81 -27.46 13.13
C ILE A 156 -19.01 -27.10 14.38
N GLN A 157 -19.38 -27.70 15.51
CA GLN A 157 -18.55 -27.62 16.71
C GLN A 157 -17.24 -28.39 16.51
N ASP A 158 -16.12 -27.83 17.00
CA ASP A 158 -14.79 -28.44 16.93
C ASP A 158 -14.82 -29.92 17.37
N PRO A 159 -14.35 -30.86 16.52
CA PRO A 159 -14.42 -32.29 16.82
C PRO A 159 -13.42 -32.75 17.88
N ARG A 160 -12.43 -31.92 18.25
CA ARG A 160 -11.45 -32.23 19.29
C ARG A 160 -12.09 -32.12 20.67
N ASP A 161 -12.00 -33.19 21.46
CA ASP A 161 -12.52 -33.27 22.82
C ASP A 161 -11.39 -33.02 23.83
N ILE A 162 -11.09 -31.74 24.04
CA ILE A 162 -9.99 -31.28 24.90
C ILE A 162 -10.58 -30.58 26.12
N ASN A 163 -10.19 -31.03 27.30
CA ASN A 163 -10.48 -30.37 28.57
C ASN A 163 -9.19 -30.08 29.33
N GLU A 164 -9.27 -29.40 30.48
CA GLU A 164 -8.09 -28.99 31.24
C GLU A 164 -7.23 -30.17 31.69
N THR A 165 -7.83 -31.31 32.02
CA THR A 165 -7.10 -32.50 32.49
C THR A 165 -6.53 -33.34 31.35
N THR A 166 -7.15 -33.33 30.18
CA THR A 166 -6.72 -34.10 29.00
C THR A 166 -5.84 -33.32 28.04
N MET A 167 -5.64 -32.02 28.26
CA MET A 167 -4.94 -31.12 27.34
C MET A 167 -3.57 -31.63 26.90
N GLN A 168 -2.74 -32.09 27.84
CA GLN A 168 -1.38 -32.54 27.53
C GLN A 168 -1.38 -33.83 26.72
N ALA A 169 -2.23 -34.80 27.07
CA ALA A 169 -2.35 -36.05 26.36
C ALA A 169 -2.95 -35.87 24.95
N ALA A 170 -3.96 -35.00 24.81
CA ALA A 170 -4.53 -34.61 23.53
C ALA A 170 -3.48 -33.96 22.61
N ARG A 171 -2.65 -33.07 23.14
CA ARG A 171 -1.57 -32.44 22.37
C ARG A 171 -0.58 -33.46 21.81
N VAL A 172 -0.23 -34.49 22.59
CA VAL A 172 0.64 -35.58 22.11
C VAL A 172 -0.06 -36.39 21.01
N ALA A 173 -1.32 -36.76 21.22
CA ALA A 173 -2.11 -37.52 20.24
C ALA A 173 -2.37 -36.74 18.94
N HIS A 174 -2.45 -35.41 19.01
CA HIS A 174 -2.75 -34.53 17.88
C HIS A 174 -1.50 -34.09 17.11
N LYS A 175 -0.31 -34.25 17.68
CA LYS A 175 0.98 -33.87 17.05
C LYS A 175 1.17 -34.43 15.62
N PRO A 176 0.78 -35.67 15.28
CA PRO A 176 0.91 -36.19 13.92
C PRO A 176 0.11 -35.40 12.89
N PHE A 177 -1.02 -34.81 13.29
CA PHE A 177 -1.89 -34.05 12.41
C PHE A 177 -1.46 -32.59 12.27
N GLU A 178 -0.62 -32.06 13.18
CA GLU A 178 -0.15 -30.67 13.13
C GLU A 178 0.62 -30.37 11.84
N ASP A 179 0.37 -29.19 11.27
CA ASP A 179 1.15 -28.63 10.16
C ASP A 179 1.61 -27.22 10.56
N GLU A 180 2.90 -26.95 10.39
CA GLU A 180 3.51 -25.67 10.76
C GLU A 180 3.04 -24.50 9.89
N ARG A 181 2.46 -24.79 8.72
CA ARG A 181 1.93 -23.77 7.80
C ARG A 181 0.55 -23.30 8.26
N SER A 182 -0.24 -24.18 8.88
CA SER A 182 -1.66 -23.91 9.12
C SER A 182 -2.41 -24.92 10.00
N ASP A 183 -3.28 -24.40 10.86
CA ASP A 183 -4.30 -25.17 11.59
C ASP A 183 -5.44 -25.68 10.68
N PHE A 184 -5.65 -25.12 9.49
CA PHE A 184 -6.64 -25.66 8.54
C PHE A 184 -6.17 -26.99 7.96
N LEU A 185 -4.86 -27.11 7.70
CA LEU A 185 -4.25 -28.34 7.21
C LEU A 185 -4.26 -29.45 8.27
N PHE A 186 -4.29 -29.09 9.57
CA PHE A 186 -4.53 -30.05 10.64
C PHE A 186 -5.81 -30.84 10.41
N PHE A 187 -6.89 -30.16 10.02
CA PHE A 187 -8.17 -30.82 9.76
C PHE A 187 -8.11 -31.70 8.51
N LEU A 188 -7.37 -31.32 7.47
CA LEU A 188 -7.16 -32.20 6.30
C LEU A 188 -6.40 -33.48 6.68
N ASN A 189 -5.35 -33.35 7.50
CA ASN A 189 -4.58 -34.49 7.98
C ASN A 189 -5.43 -35.41 8.87
N LEU A 190 -6.20 -34.82 9.78
CA LEU A 190 -7.13 -35.54 10.64
C LEU A 190 -8.22 -36.25 9.85
N TRP A 191 -8.78 -35.59 8.83
CA TRP A 191 -9.80 -36.15 7.96
C TRP A 191 -9.28 -37.39 7.23
N ARG A 192 -8.07 -37.32 6.65
CA ARG A 192 -7.45 -38.48 5.98
C ARG A 192 -7.28 -39.67 6.90
N PHE A 193 -6.73 -39.43 8.09
CA PHE A 193 -6.57 -40.46 9.11
C PHE A 193 -7.91 -41.08 9.47
N TYR A 194 -8.92 -40.24 9.75
CA TYR A 194 -10.24 -40.70 10.13
C TYR A 194 -10.93 -41.48 9.00
N GLU A 195 -10.89 -40.98 7.77
CA GLU A 195 -11.56 -41.59 6.61
C GLU A 195 -10.95 -42.94 6.25
N HIS A 196 -9.62 -43.06 6.31
CA HIS A 196 -8.94 -44.35 6.16
C HIS A 196 -9.43 -45.34 7.23
N GLN A 197 -9.41 -44.95 8.51
CA GLN A 197 -9.82 -45.84 9.59
C GLN A 197 -11.31 -46.19 9.55
N ARG A 198 -12.17 -45.24 9.16
CA ARG A 198 -13.62 -45.44 9.04
C ARG A 198 -13.98 -46.52 8.02
N ARG A 199 -13.22 -46.63 6.93
CA ARG A 199 -13.41 -47.66 5.89
C ARG A 199 -13.02 -49.06 6.35
N HIS A 200 -12.10 -49.18 7.31
CA HIS A 200 -11.54 -50.47 7.75
C HIS A 200 -12.01 -50.94 9.13
N LEU A 201 -12.56 -50.05 9.96
CA LEU A 201 -12.98 -50.37 11.33
C LEU A 201 -14.50 -50.49 11.47
N SER A 202 -14.93 -51.38 12.37
CA SER A 202 -16.32 -51.42 12.82
C SER A 202 -16.67 -50.17 13.64
N GLN A 203 -17.96 -49.82 13.73
CA GLN A 203 -18.41 -48.63 14.45
C GLN A 203 -17.92 -48.56 15.91
N ASN A 204 -17.93 -49.69 16.63
CA ASN A 204 -17.44 -49.74 18.01
C ASN A 204 -15.93 -49.47 18.11
N LYS A 205 -15.14 -50.03 17.18
CA LYS A 205 -13.69 -49.78 17.11
C LYS A 205 -13.41 -48.33 16.74
N LEU A 206 -14.19 -47.73 15.82
CA LEU A 206 -14.08 -46.33 15.44
C LEU A 206 -14.41 -45.39 16.60
N ARG A 207 -15.45 -45.69 17.39
CA ARG A 207 -15.78 -44.92 18.60
C ARG A 207 -14.65 -44.96 19.63
N LYS A 208 -14.03 -46.12 19.81
CA LYS A 208 -12.85 -46.29 20.68
C LYS A 208 -11.65 -45.50 20.14
N LEU A 209 -11.40 -45.55 18.82
CA LEU A 209 -10.35 -44.77 18.16
C LEU A 209 -10.51 -43.27 18.41
N CYS A 210 -11.72 -42.72 18.21
CA CYS A 210 -12.00 -41.31 18.49
C CYS A 210 -11.69 -40.96 19.95
N LYS A 211 -12.17 -41.77 20.91
CA LYS A 211 -11.91 -41.55 22.34
C LYS A 211 -10.41 -41.58 22.67
N THR A 212 -9.66 -42.55 22.14
CA THR A 212 -8.20 -42.67 22.35
C THR A 212 -7.43 -41.49 21.75
N ASN A 213 -7.94 -40.88 20.68
CA ASN A 213 -7.33 -39.71 20.04
C ASN A 213 -7.94 -38.38 20.51
N PHE A 214 -8.69 -38.36 21.61
CA PHE A 214 -9.33 -37.13 22.15
C PHE A 214 -10.21 -36.42 21.11
N LEU A 215 -11.04 -37.21 20.42
CA LEU A 215 -12.00 -36.74 19.43
C LEU A 215 -13.42 -37.15 19.84
N SER A 216 -14.38 -36.26 19.64
CA SER A 216 -15.79 -36.59 19.80
C SER A 216 -16.29 -37.41 18.61
N TYR A 217 -16.66 -38.66 18.85
CA TYR A 217 -17.21 -39.54 17.81
C TYR A 217 -18.43 -38.93 17.11
N MET A 218 -19.32 -38.28 17.86
CA MET A 218 -20.52 -37.65 17.29
C MET A 218 -20.17 -36.48 16.37
N ARG A 219 -19.19 -35.65 16.74
CA ARG A 219 -18.76 -34.51 15.91
C ARG A 219 -17.98 -34.95 14.68
N MET A 220 -17.16 -36.00 14.79
CA MET A 220 -16.50 -36.61 13.62
C MET A 220 -17.52 -37.17 12.62
N LYS A 221 -18.58 -37.83 13.12
CA LYS A 221 -19.67 -38.33 12.29
C LYS A 221 -20.45 -37.19 11.61
N GLU A 222 -20.82 -36.17 12.37
CA GLU A 222 -21.50 -34.96 11.86
C GLU A 222 -20.66 -34.26 10.80
N TRP A 223 -19.37 -34.09 11.05
CA TRP A 223 -18.43 -33.53 10.07
C TRP A 223 -18.44 -34.32 8.76
N HIS A 224 -18.35 -35.65 8.87
CA HIS A 224 -18.37 -36.52 7.70
C HIS A 224 -19.67 -36.41 6.91
N GLU A 225 -20.81 -36.48 7.60
CA GLU A 225 -22.14 -36.36 6.99
C GLU A 225 -22.31 -35.01 6.30
N LEU A 226 -21.89 -33.92 6.93
CA LEU A 226 -21.96 -32.57 6.35
C LEU A 226 -21.09 -32.45 5.09
N THR A 227 -19.86 -32.96 5.10
CA THR A 227 -18.99 -32.94 3.91
C THR A 227 -19.68 -33.65 2.72
N MET A 228 -20.29 -34.82 2.96
CA MET A 228 -21.02 -35.56 1.92
C MET A 228 -22.27 -34.81 1.43
N GLN A 229 -23.03 -34.17 2.33
CA GLN A 229 -24.20 -33.37 1.97
C GLN A 229 -23.83 -32.15 1.12
N LEU A 230 -22.72 -31.48 1.46
CA LEU A 230 -22.21 -30.36 0.68
C LEU A 230 -21.73 -30.81 -0.70
N GLU A 231 -20.98 -31.91 -0.78
CA GLU A 231 -20.55 -32.49 -2.05
C GLU A 231 -21.75 -32.81 -2.97
N GLN A 232 -22.79 -33.45 -2.41
CA GLN A 232 -24.03 -33.74 -3.15
C GLN A 232 -24.75 -32.47 -3.60
N SER A 233 -24.80 -31.44 -2.76
CA SER A 233 -25.41 -30.16 -3.09
C SER A 233 -24.67 -29.45 -4.23
N LEU A 234 -23.34 -29.51 -4.22
CA LEU A 234 -22.48 -28.96 -5.28
C LEU A 234 -22.67 -29.70 -6.62
N LYS A 235 -22.75 -31.03 -6.58
CA LYS A 235 -23.06 -31.84 -7.77
C LYS A 235 -24.40 -31.47 -8.40
N ARG A 236 -25.43 -31.17 -7.59
CA ARG A 236 -26.76 -30.75 -8.10
C ARG A 236 -26.75 -29.41 -8.83
N ILE A 237 -25.85 -28.49 -8.45
CA ILE A 237 -25.71 -27.19 -9.13
C ILE A 237 -24.70 -27.21 -10.28
N GLY A 238 -24.16 -28.39 -10.62
CA GLY A 238 -23.25 -28.60 -11.76
C GLY A 238 -21.76 -28.44 -11.44
N MET A 239 -21.37 -28.27 -10.17
CA MET A 239 -19.96 -28.21 -9.77
C MET A 239 -19.36 -29.61 -9.64
N LYS A 240 -18.19 -29.82 -10.24
CA LYS A 240 -17.48 -31.11 -10.21
C LYS A 240 -16.49 -31.15 -9.07
N VAL A 241 -16.81 -31.92 -8.03
CA VAL A 241 -15.87 -32.20 -6.94
C VAL A 241 -14.92 -33.32 -7.38
N GLY A 242 -13.63 -32.98 -7.50
CA GLY A 242 -12.57 -33.94 -7.84
C GLY A 242 -12.14 -34.81 -6.65
N GLU A 243 -11.11 -35.62 -6.87
CA GLU A 243 -10.49 -36.40 -5.79
C GLU A 243 -9.53 -35.54 -4.95
N LEU A 244 -9.19 -36.04 -3.76
CA LEU A 244 -8.19 -35.38 -2.91
C LEU A 244 -6.79 -35.53 -3.50
N HIS A 245 -6.01 -34.44 -3.49
CA HIS A 245 -4.64 -34.42 -4.02
C HIS A 245 -3.70 -35.29 -3.20
N LEU A 246 -2.86 -36.09 -3.84
CA LEU A 246 -1.90 -36.94 -3.14
C LEU A 246 -0.96 -36.12 -2.23
N TYR A 247 -0.55 -36.73 -1.12
CA TYR A 247 0.45 -36.14 -0.24
C TYR A 247 1.84 -36.49 -0.77
N GLU A 248 2.76 -35.56 -0.58
CA GLU A 248 4.18 -35.75 -0.89
C GLU A 248 4.93 -36.18 0.37
N GLU A 249 5.92 -37.06 0.19
CA GLU A 249 6.89 -37.37 1.23
C GLU A 249 7.89 -36.24 1.35
N VAL A 250 7.98 -35.64 2.54
CA VAL A 250 8.96 -34.59 2.82
C VAL A 250 9.90 -35.03 3.92
N ARG A 251 11.19 -35.00 3.60
CA ARG A 251 12.28 -35.31 4.54
C ARG A 251 12.62 -34.07 5.34
N GLN A 252 12.36 -34.10 6.64
CA GLN A 252 12.75 -33.00 7.51
C GLN A 252 14.27 -33.01 7.69
N LYS A 253 14.96 -31.90 7.38
CA LYS A 253 16.39 -31.76 7.71
C LYS A 253 16.52 -31.37 9.17
N LEU A 254 17.18 -32.21 9.98
CA LEU A 254 17.50 -31.86 11.36
C LEU A 254 18.59 -30.77 11.38
N PRO A 255 18.63 -29.90 12.40
CA PRO A 255 19.62 -28.82 12.52
C PRO A 255 21.09 -29.29 12.50
N ASN A 256 21.32 -30.58 12.79
CA ASN A 256 22.63 -31.24 12.83
C ASN A 256 23.03 -31.91 11.50
N GLY A 257 22.27 -31.71 10.41
CA GLY A 257 22.55 -32.31 9.10
C GLY A 257 22.17 -33.79 8.96
N GLN A 258 21.60 -34.42 9.99
CA GLN A 258 21.06 -35.77 9.90
C GLN A 258 19.71 -35.79 9.16
N GLN A 259 19.44 -36.89 8.46
CA GLN A 259 18.14 -37.13 7.84
C GLN A 259 17.10 -37.31 8.95
N GLY A 260 16.13 -36.39 9.03
CA GLY A 260 15.02 -36.47 9.96
C GLY A 260 13.92 -37.40 9.45
N GLU A 261 12.83 -37.44 10.21
CA GLU A 261 11.66 -38.26 9.94
C GLU A 261 11.03 -37.90 8.57
N VAL A 262 10.59 -38.92 7.83
CA VAL A 262 9.80 -38.72 6.60
C VAL A 262 8.37 -38.45 7.01
N LYS A 263 7.84 -37.29 6.63
CA LYS A 263 6.46 -36.91 6.90
C LYS A 263 5.69 -36.71 5.59
N GLU A 264 4.55 -37.34 5.48
CA GLU A 264 3.59 -37.07 4.40
C GLU A 264 2.81 -35.79 4.69
N ARG A 265 2.72 -34.89 3.71
CA ARG A 265 1.90 -33.68 3.82
C ARG A 265 1.35 -33.25 2.46
N LEU A 266 0.31 -32.42 2.46
CA LEU A 266 -0.17 -31.76 1.26
C LEU A 266 0.94 -30.86 0.67
N SER A 267 1.17 -30.94 -0.65
CA SER A 267 2.24 -30.17 -1.29
C SER A 267 2.08 -28.67 -1.09
N ASP A 268 3.18 -27.93 -1.19
CA ASP A 268 3.16 -26.48 -0.97
C ASP A 268 2.25 -25.75 -1.98
N MET A 269 2.21 -26.20 -3.23
CA MET A 269 1.32 -25.65 -4.25
C MET A 269 -0.16 -25.78 -3.85
N HIS A 270 -0.61 -26.99 -3.47
CA HIS A 270 -2.01 -27.22 -3.10
C HIS A 270 -2.35 -26.58 -1.76
N SER A 271 -1.42 -26.56 -0.80
CA SER A 271 -1.60 -25.82 0.46
C SER A 271 -1.84 -24.33 0.20
N ILE A 272 -1.05 -23.71 -0.69
CA ILE A 272 -1.23 -22.30 -1.06
C ILE A 272 -2.59 -22.09 -1.72
N ALA A 273 -3.00 -22.98 -2.63
CA ALA A 273 -4.31 -22.92 -3.27
C ALA A 273 -5.46 -23.02 -2.25
N VAL A 274 -5.36 -23.91 -1.26
CA VAL A 274 -6.32 -24.01 -0.15
C VAL A 274 -6.36 -22.70 0.62
N HIS A 275 -5.23 -22.16 1.05
CA HIS A 275 -5.18 -20.91 1.82
C HIS A 275 -5.71 -19.70 1.04
N ARG A 276 -5.43 -19.61 -0.27
CA ARG A 276 -5.99 -18.56 -1.14
C ARG A 276 -7.50 -18.66 -1.26
N SER A 277 -8.04 -19.88 -1.34
CA SER A 277 -9.48 -20.11 -1.40
C SER A 277 -10.17 -19.74 -0.09
N LEU A 278 -9.57 -20.11 1.05
CA LEU A 278 -10.05 -19.71 2.38
C LEU A 278 -9.99 -18.19 2.56
N LEU A 279 -8.89 -17.56 2.11
CA LEU A 279 -8.68 -16.12 2.19
C LEU A 279 -9.80 -15.32 1.52
N ALA A 280 -10.34 -15.81 0.40
CA ALA A 280 -11.42 -15.14 -0.32
C ALA A 280 -12.72 -15.00 0.49
N GLY A 281 -13.04 -15.97 1.36
CA GLY A 281 -14.19 -15.90 2.26
C GLY A 281 -13.87 -15.23 3.61
N LEU A 282 -12.59 -15.08 3.95
CA LEU A 282 -12.13 -14.64 5.27
C LEU A 282 -11.27 -13.37 5.22
N LEU A 283 -11.44 -12.53 4.19
CA LEU A 283 -10.68 -11.27 4.02
C LEU A 283 -10.73 -10.36 5.25
N GLY A 284 -11.86 -10.36 5.97
CA GLY A 284 -12.05 -9.60 7.21
C GLY A 284 -11.23 -10.10 8.40
N ASN A 285 -10.65 -11.30 8.32
CA ASN A 285 -9.91 -11.97 9.39
C ASN A 285 -8.41 -12.07 9.10
N VAL A 286 -7.90 -11.23 8.18
CA VAL A 286 -6.47 -11.10 7.92
C VAL A 286 -5.82 -10.26 9.02
N ALA A 287 -4.62 -10.64 9.43
CA ALA A 287 -3.82 -9.89 10.38
C ALA A 287 -2.32 -9.91 10.05
N THR A 288 -1.64 -8.81 10.38
CA THR A 288 -0.18 -8.69 10.32
C THR A 288 0.40 -8.62 11.73
N ARG A 289 1.61 -9.13 11.92
CA ARG A 289 2.32 -9.02 13.20
C ARG A 289 2.64 -7.55 13.49
N ASP A 290 2.31 -7.11 14.69
CA ASP A 290 2.50 -5.74 15.18
C ASP A 290 3.65 -5.74 16.20
N ASP A 291 3.46 -6.43 17.33
CA ASP A 291 4.48 -6.67 18.35
C ASP A 291 4.95 -8.15 18.37
N GLU A 292 5.83 -8.51 19.31
CA GLU A 292 6.26 -9.90 19.52
C GLU A 292 5.13 -10.89 19.85
N LYS A 293 4.04 -10.41 20.45
CA LYS A 293 2.93 -11.24 20.92
C LYS A 293 1.59 -10.86 20.29
N SER A 294 1.52 -9.70 19.63
CA SER A 294 0.27 -9.12 19.16
C SER A 294 0.24 -9.00 17.63
N TYR A 295 -0.97 -8.97 17.10
CA TYR A 295 -1.24 -8.81 15.69
C TYR A 295 -2.23 -7.66 15.49
N LEU A 296 -2.03 -6.92 14.41
CA LEU A 296 -2.94 -5.93 13.88
C LEU A 296 -3.84 -6.59 12.84
N GLY A 297 -5.11 -6.77 13.18
CA GLY A 297 -6.16 -7.24 12.29
C GLY A 297 -6.86 -6.12 11.54
N ALA A 298 -7.75 -6.51 10.63
CA ALA A 298 -8.60 -5.58 9.89
C ALA A 298 -9.31 -4.58 10.82
N ARG A 299 -9.48 -3.33 10.36
CA ARG A 299 -10.14 -2.26 11.14
C ARG A 299 -9.38 -1.90 12.42
N ASN A 300 -8.05 -2.04 12.39
CA ASN A 300 -7.12 -1.75 13.49
C ASN A 300 -7.41 -2.53 14.78
N THR A 301 -7.95 -3.75 14.67
CA THR A 301 -8.21 -4.58 15.86
C THR A 301 -6.93 -5.25 16.34
N LYS A 302 -6.57 -5.04 17.60
CA LYS A 302 -5.45 -5.77 18.22
C LYS A 302 -5.91 -7.17 18.64
N LEU A 303 -5.21 -8.20 18.19
CA LEU A 303 -5.54 -9.60 18.45
C LEU A 303 -4.30 -10.45 18.76
N PHE A 304 -4.53 -11.66 19.25
CA PHE A 304 -3.49 -12.60 19.67
C PHE A 304 -3.75 -13.98 19.08
N ILE A 305 -2.70 -14.69 18.65
CA ILE A 305 -2.84 -16.11 18.27
C ILE A 305 -3.27 -16.91 19.50
N HIS A 306 -4.31 -17.74 19.37
CA HIS A 306 -4.73 -18.61 20.46
C HIS A 306 -3.64 -19.66 20.80
N PRO A 307 -3.35 -19.95 22.09
CA PRO A 307 -2.28 -20.87 22.49
C PRO A 307 -2.38 -22.30 21.95
N SER A 308 -3.59 -22.72 21.54
CA SER A 308 -3.82 -24.04 20.94
C SER A 308 -3.45 -24.13 19.46
N SER A 309 -3.10 -23.02 18.81
CA SER A 309 -2.72 -22.97 17.40
C SER A 309 -1.28 -23.46 17.21
N SER A 310 -1.00 -24.20 16.13
CA SER A 310 0.37 -24.57 15.74
C SER A 310 1.22 -23.32 15.45
N LEU A 311 0.58 -22.23 15.03
CA LEU A 311 1.23 -20.95 14.71
C LEU A 311 1.59 -20.10 15.93
N PHE A 312 1.18 -20.49 17.15
CA PHE A 312 1.45 -19.72 18.37
C PHE A 312 2.96 -19.51 18.62
N LYS A 313 3.78 -20.51 18.26
CA LYS A 313 5.25 -20.42 18.36
C LYS A 313 5.89 -19.83 17.09
N ARG A 314 5.38 -20.18 15.91
CA ARG A 314 5.92 -19.77 14.59
C ARG A 314 5.78 -18.27 14.33
N LYS A 315 4.67 -17.66 14.78
CA LYS A 315 4.39 -16.21 14.68
C LYS A 315 4.66 -15.63 13.27
N PRO A 316 3.95 -16.09 12.23
CA PRO A 316 4.15 -15.60 10.86
C PRO A 316 3.90 -14.09 10.76
N LYS A 317 4.54 -13.42 9.79
CA LYS A 317 4.34 -11.98 9.56
C LYS A 317 2.89 -11.66 9.20
N TRP A 318 2.29 -12.47 8.33
CA TRP A 318 0.90 -12.36 7.92
C TRP A 318 0.16 -13.66 8.18
N MET A 319 -1.08 -13.55 8.64
CA MET A 319 -1.93 -14.68 8.93
C MET A 319 -3.38 -14.44 8.55
N LEU A 320 -4.08 -15.55 8.33
CA LEU A 320 -5.53 -15.65 8.18
C LEU A 320 -6.09 -16.44 9.36
N SER A 321 -7.27 -16.05 9.85
CA SER A 321 -7.97 -16.77 10.92
C SER A 321 -9.38 -17.17 10.50
N ALA A 322 -9.82 -18.37 10.90
CA ALA A 322 -11.20 -18.80 10.69
C ALA A 322 -12.17 -17.95 11.52
N GLU A 323 -11.85 -17.76 12.79
CA GLU A 323 -12.68 -17.01 13.72
C GLU A 323 -11.82 -16.16 14.67
N LEU A 324 -12.42 -15.05 15.08
CA LEU A 324 -11.93 -14.21 16.16
C LEU A 324 -12.91 -14.36 17.32
N VAL A 325 -12.40 -14.70 18.51
CA VAL A 325 -13.22 -14.94 19.71
C VAL A 325 -12.68 -14.12 20.87
N GLU A 326 -13.55 -13.33 21.48
CA GLU A 326 -13.21 -12.52 22.65
C GLU A 326 -13.49 -13.30 23.94
N THR A 327 -12.44 -13.54 24.73
CA THR A 327 -12.53 -14.12 26.08
C THR A 327 -11.90 -13.17 27.09
N THR A 328 -10.64 -13.42 27.50
CA THR A 328 -9.83 -12.45 28.27
C THR A 328 -9.16 -11.42 27.35
N LYS A 329 -8.83 -11.85 26.13
CA LYS A 329 -8.33 -11.03 25.01
C LYS A 329 -9.07 -11.47 23.75
N LEU A 330 -8.91 -10.69 22.68
CA LEU A 330 -9.36 -11.10 21.35
C LEU A 330 -8.36 -12.13 20.79
N TYR A 331 -8.79 -13.38 20.70
CA TYR A 331 -7.97 -14.48 20.20
C TYR A 331 -8.38 -14.91 18.79
N ALA A 332 -7.38 -15.09 17.95
CA ALA A 332 -7.50 -15.70 16.63
C ALA A 332 -7.36 -17.23 16.74
N ARG A 333 -8.41 -17.95 16.33
CA ARG A 333 -8.47 -19.42 16.36
C ARG A 333 -8.50 -19.98 14.94
N THR A 334 -7.85 -21.12 14.76
CA THR A 334 -7.66 -21.81 13.47
C THR A 334 -7.01 -20.89 12.44
N ASN A 335 -5.69 -20.90 12.41
CA ASN A 335 -4.88 -19.91 11.70
C ASN A 335 -4.10 -20.53 10.53
N ALA A 336 -3.82 -19.74 9.49
CA ALA A 336 -2.88 -20.05 8.42
C ALA A 336 -1.85 -18.93 8.25
N ALA A 337 -0.60 -19.28 7.96
CA ALA A 337 0.34 -18.32 7.41
C ALA A 337 -0.05 -18.01 5.96
N ILE A 338 -0.06 -16.73 5.58
CA ILE A 338 -0.41 -16.30 4.22
C ILE A 338 0.64 -15.36 3.63
N ASP A 339 0.64 -15.25 2.31
CA ASP A 339 1.36 -14.18 1.61
C ASP A 339 0.42 -13.01 1.32
N VAL A 340 0.83 -11.81 1.70
CA VAL A 340 0.08 -10.57 1.49
C VAL A 340 -0.20 -10.28 0.01
N ARG A 341 0.64 -10.78 -0.90
CA ARG A 341 0.48 -10.61 -2.35
C ARG A 341 -0.79 -11.25 -2.89
N TRP A 342 -1.34 -12.26 -2.20
CA TRP A 342 -2.59 -12.91 -2.60
C TRP A 342 -3.79 -11.98 -2.44
N VAL A 343 -3.73 -11.08 -1.45
CA VAL A 343 -4.84 -10.21 -1.04
C VAL A 343 -5.27 -9.26 -2.15
N GLU A 344 -4.32 -8.61 -2.83
CA GLU A 344 -4.61 -7.60 -3.87
C GLU A 344 -5.50 -8.18 -5.00
N SER A 345 -5.25 -9.43 -5.40
CA SER A 345 -6.01 -10.08 -6.46
C SER A 345 -7.44 -10.45 -6.05
N LEU A 346 -7.66 -10.79 -4.77
CA LEU A 346 -8.93 -11.25 -4.22
C LEU A 346 -9.83 -10.11 -3.74
N ALA A 347 -9.22 -8.96 -3.40
CA ALA A 347 -9.88 -7.85 -2.73
C ALA A 347 -9.94 -6.57 -3.57
N LYS A 348 -9.92 -6.67 -4.92
CA LYS A 348 -9.86 -5.50 -5.83
C LYS A 348 -10.96 -4.47 -5.57
N HIS A 349 -12.16 -4.90 -5.18
CA HIS A 349 -13.30 -4.03 -4.85
C HIS A 349 -13.24 -3.41 -3.46
N LEU A 350 -12.24 -3.77 -2.64
CA LEU A 350 -12.12 -3.37 -1.23
C LEU A 350 -10.84 -2.60 -0.92
N ILE A 351 -9.79 -2.81 -1.73
CA ILE A 351 -8.52 -2.13 -1.56
C ILE A 351 -8.65 -0.64 -1.86
N LYS A 352 -7.89 0.16 -1.12
CA LYS A 352 -7.76 1.61 -1.36
C LYS A 352 -6.36 1.92 -1.84
N HIS A 353 -6.29 2.62 -2.95
CA HIS A 353 -5.04 3.11 -3.54
C HIS A 353 -4.78 4.53 -3.04
N SER A 354 -3.54 4.79 -2.65
CA SER A 354 -3.01 6.11 -2.34
C SER A 354 -1.74 6.31 -3.13
N TYR A 355 -1.54 7.51 -3.67
CA TYR A 355 -0.37 7.86 -4.48
C TYR A 355 0.41 8.97 -3.80
N SER A 356 1.73 8.88 -3.81
CA SER A 356 2.61 9.85 -3.18
C SER A 356 3.85 10.11 -4.03
N ASP A 357 4.46 11.27 -3.81
CA ASP A 357 5.71 11.70 -4.46
C ASP A 357 5.68 11.53 -6.00
N PRO A 358 4.74 12.23 -6.69
CA PRO A 358 4.71 12.23 -8.13
C PRO A 358 5.89 13.04 -8.68
N HIS A 359 6.71 12.42 -9.52
CA HIS A 359 7.97 12.97 -10.01
C HIS A 359 8.24 12.61 -11.47
N TRP A 360 9.07 13.42 -12.13
CA TRP A 360 9.52 13.13 -13.48
C TRP A 360 10.60 12.05 -13.49
N GLN A 361 10.39 11.00 -14.29
CA GLN A 361 11.38 9.95 -14.49
C GLN A 361 12.16 10.20 -15.78
N LYS A 362 13.27 10.94 -15.69
CA LYS A 362 14.13 11.34 -16.82
C LYS A 362 14.48 10.20 -17.79
N LYS A 363 14.84 9.01 -17.26
CA LYS A 363 15.18 7.84 -18.10
C LYS A 363 13.98 7.27 -18.87
N ASN A 364 12.82 7.22 -18.24
CA ASN A 364 11.61 6.62 -18.83
C ASN A 364 10.78 7.64 -19.62
N GLY A 365 11.04 8.95 -19.44
CA GLY A 365 10.28 10.02 -20.07
C GLY A 365 8.81 10.03 -19.66
N GLN A 366 8.50 9.74 -18.41
CA GLN A 366 7.13 9.69 -17.90
C GLN A 366 7.05 10.19 -16.46
N VAL A 367 5.86 10.56 -16.01
CA VAL A 367 5.61 10.86 -14.60
C VAL A 367 5.37 9.57 -13.83
N GLY A 368 6.24 9.29 -12.88
CA GLY A 368 6.12 8.18 -11.94
C GLY A 368 5.61 8.67 -10.58
N ALA A 369 5.05 7.75 -9.80
CA ALA A 369 4.74 7.99 -8.39
C ALA A 369 4.91 6.71 -7.58
N TYR A 370 4.83 6.82 -6.27
CA TYR A 370 4.72 5.67 -5.38
C TYR A 370 3.27 5.38 -5.04
N GLU A 371 2.87 4.13 -5.20
CA GLU A 371 1.57 3.61 -4.84
C GLU A 371 1.66 2.86 -3.50
N SER A 372 0.72 3.18 -2.62
CA SER A 372 0.42 2.45 -1.39
C SER A 372 -0.99 1.86 -1.48
N ILE A 373 -1.14 0.60 -1.14
CA ILE A 373 -2.42 -0.13 -1.15
C ILE A 373 -2.75 -0.56 0.26
N THR A 374 -3.97 -0.26 0.70
CA THR A 374 -4.49 -0.66 2.01
C THR A 374 -5.76 -1.49 1.89
N LEU A 375 -5.95 -2.47 2.77
CA LEU A 375 -7.18 -3.24 2.93
C LEU A 375 -7.64 -3.13 4.38
N TYR A 376 -8.83 -2.57 4.62
CA TYR A 376 -9.37 -2.36 5.97
C TYR A 376 -8.40 -1.66 6.96
N GLY A 377 -7.53 -0.77 6.46
CA GLY A 377 -6.50 -0.10 7.25
C GLY A 377 -5.17 -0.86 7.35
N LEU A 378 -5.10 -2.11 6.91
CA LEU A 378 -3.86 -2.87 6.85
C LEU A 378 -3.04 -2.49 5.61
N PRO A 379 -1.73 -2.21 5.74
CA PRO A 379 -0.86 -1.90 4.60
C PRO A 379 -0.51 -3.18 3.83
N ILE A 380 -1.10 -3.36 2.64
CA ILE A 380 -0.84 -4.50 1.75
C ILE A 380 0.41 -4.24 0.92
N VAL A 381 0.49 -3.05 0.33
CA VAL A 381 1.65 -2.55 -0.40
C VAL A 381 2.00 -1.18 0.18
N THR A 382 3.21 -0.99 0.65
CA THR A 382 3.62 0.29 1.25
C THR A 382 4.20 1.26 0.23
N LYS A 383 5.02 0.78 -0.70
CA LYS A 383 5.71 1.63 -1.68
C LYS A 383 6.04 0.85 -2.96
N ARG A 384 5.16 0.94 -3.96
CA ARG A 384 5.36 0.35 -5.29
C ARG A 384 5.45 1.44 -6.35
N HIS A 385 6.45 1.39 -7.22
CA HIS A 385 6.52 2.32 -8.35
C HIS A 385 5.33 2.09 -9.30
N CYS A 386 4.66 3.18 -9.69
CA CYS A 386 3.55 3.15 -10.63
C CYS A 386 3.68 4.27 -11.68
N ASN A 387 3.00 4.08 -12.81
CA ASN A 387 2.86 5.12 -13.83
C ASN A 387 1.74 6.07 -13.42
N TYR A 388 2.09 7.30 -13.04
CA TYR A 388 1.15 8.27 -12.48
C TYR A 388 0.34 9.00 -13.57
N GLY A 389 0.84 9.01 -14.80
CA GLY A 389 0.21 9.69 -15.94
C GLY A 389 -1.28 9.38 -16.11
N PRO A 390 -1.67 8.10 -16.28
CA PRO A 390 -3.08 7.70 -16.41
C PRO A 390 -3.92 7.91 -15.14
N ILE A 391 -3.29 7.93 -13.96
CA ILE A 391 -3.96 8.04 -12.67
C ILE A 391 -4.42 9.48 -12.43
N ASN A 392 -3.52 10.44 -12.63
CA ASN A 392 -3.84 11.87 -12.57
C ASN A 392 -3.19 12.62 -13.75
N PRO A 393 -3.87 12.66 -14.91
CA PRO A 393 -3.34 13.30 -16.10
C PRO A 393 -3.07 14.79 -15.93
N LYS A 394 -3.90 15.49 -15.12
CA LYS A 394 -3.80 16.94 -14.91
C LYS A 394 -2.53 17.28 -14.14
N GLU A 395 -2.29 16.63 -13.02
CA GLU A 395 -1.08 16.85 -12.22
C GLU A 395 0.17 16.36 -12.96
N SER A 396 0.07 15.22 -13.63
CA SER A 396 1.17 14.69 -14.44
C SER A 396 1.55 15.64 -15.59
N HIS A 397 0.58 16.32 -16.20
CA HIS A 397 0.86 17.35 -17.20
C HIS A 397 1.69 18.49 -16.60
N LYS A 398 1.34 18.98 -15.40
CA LYS A 398 2.12 20.04 -14.73
C LYS A 398 3.56 19.62 -14.45
N ILE A 399 3.75 18.41 -13.93
CA ILE A 399 5.07 17.84 -13.63
C ILE A 399 5.89 17.66 -14.91
N PHE A 400 5.25 17.18 -15.97
CA PHE A 400 5.86 17.05 -17.29
C PHE A 400 6.32 18.40 -17.85
N LEU A 401 5.50 19.45 -17.72
CA LEU A 401 5.89 20.79 -18.19
C LEU A 401 7.03 21.36 -17.35
N ARG A 402 6.95 21.34 -16.02
CA ARG A 402 8.00 21.87 -15.14
C ARG A 402 9.33 21.15 -15.34
N HIS A 403 9.37 19.85 -15.08
CA HIS A 403 10.64 19.13 -15.12
C HIS A 403 11.04 18.72 -16.54
N GLY A 404 10.07 18.28 -17.36
CA GLY A 404 10.35 17.84 -18.72
C GLY A 404 10.69 19.00 -19.66
N MET A 405 9.86 20.06 -19.68
CA MET A 405 10.02 21.17 -20.62
C MET A 405 10.90 22.30 -20.07
N VAL A 406 10.55 22.86 -18.92
CA VAL A 406 11.21 24.05 -18.35
C VAL A 406 12.63 23.70 -17.91
N GLU A 407 12.79 22.72 -17.02
CA GLU A 407 14.12 22.28 -16.54
C GLU A 407 14.92 21.45 -17.57
N GLY A 408 14.38 21.24 -18.78
CA GLY A 408 15.11 20.55 -19.85
C GLY A 408 15.35 19.07 -19.64
N GLN A 409 14.64 18.39 -18.72
CA GLN A 409 14.88 16.97 -18.42
C GLN A 409 14.22 16.01 -19.42
N LEU A 410 13.57 16.51 -20.47
CA LEU A 410 13.02 15.69 -21.54
C LEU A 410 14.07 15.39 -22.62
N PHE A 411 14.40 14.12 -22.82
CA PHE A 411 15.24 13.70 -23.95
C PHE A 411 14.40 13.55 -25.22
N THR A 412 14.33 14.61 -26.03
CA THR A 412 13.64 14.59 -27.34
C THR A 412 14.49 15.26 -28.43
N LYS A 413 14.20 14.94 -29.69
CA LYS A 413 14.81 15.56 -30.88
C LYS A 413 13.91 16.62 -31.54
N ALA A 414 12.85 17.05 -30.85
CA ALA A 414 11.95 18.07 -31.36
C ALA A 414 12.73 19.38 -31.62
N LYS A 415 12.62 19.92 -32.84
CA LYS A 415 13.44 21.07 -33.30
C LYS A 415 13.31 22.28 -32.38
N PHE A 416 12.08 22.66 -32.01
CA PHE A 416 11.83 23.79 -31.12
C PHE A 416 12.48 23.58 -29.75
N PHE A 417 12.44 22.36 -29.22
CA PHE A 417 12.97 22.09 -27.88
C PHE A 417 14.50 22.22 -27.85
N VAL A 418 15.18 21.72 -28.88
CA VAL A 418 16.64 21.88 -29.03
C VAL A 418 17.02 23.36 -29.17
N HIS A 419 16.26 24.11 -29.98
CA HIS A 419 16.43 25.56 -30.14
C HIS A 419 16.24 26.30 -28.80
N ASN A 420 15.12 26.04 -28.11
CA ASN A 420 14.79 26.67 -26.84
C ASN A 420 15.86 26.40 -25.77
N GLN A 421 16.33 25.16 -25.65
CA GLN A 421 17.39 24.79 -24.71
C GLN A 421 18.72 25.50 -25.02
N ALA A 422 19.10 25.60 -26.30
CA ALA A 422 20.28 26.35 -26.71
C ALA A 422 20.15 27.86 -26.41
N LEU A 423 18.96 28.42 -26.58
CA LEU A 423 18.68 29.82 -26.31
C LEU A 423 18.72 30.13 -24.80
N ILE A 424 18.13 29.27 -23.96
CA ILE A 424 18.20 29.37 -22.51
C ILE A 424 19.66 29.32 -22.05
N GLN A 425 20.44 28.33 -22.51
CA GLN A 425 21.87 28.23 -22.18
C GLN A 425 22.68 29.45 -22.63
N LYS A 426 22.34 30.05 -23.77
CA LYS A 426 22.99 31.29 -24.25
C LYS A 426 22.72 32.45 -23.28
N ILE A 427 21.49 32.58 -22.77
CA ILE A 427 21.10 33.66 -21.86
C ILE A 427 21.66 33.42 -20.46
N GLU A 428 21.66 32.19 -19.95
CA GLU A 428 22.32 31.83 -18.68
C GLU A 428 23.82 32.17 -18.71
N LYS A 429 24.50 31.91 -19.83
CA LYS A 429 25.89 32.34 -20.01
C LYS A 429 26.03 33.87 -19.96
N LEU A 430 25.10 34.62 -20.56
CA LEU A 430 25.08 36.07 -20.47
C LEU A 430 24.81 36.57 -19.04
N GLU A 431 23.96 35.89 -18.27
CA GLU A 431 23.71 36.20 -16.86
C GLU A 431 24.95 36.07 -16.00
N HIS A 432 25.65 34.93 -16.11
CA HIS A 432 26.90 34.72 -15.39
C HIS A 432 27.97 35.74 -15.80
N LYS A 433 28.02 36.07 -17.10
CA LYS A 433 28.94 37.04 -17.67
C LYS A 433 28.69 38.47 -17.19
N LEU A 434 27.44 38.90 -17.15
CA LEU A 434 27.04 40.23 -16.69
C LEU A 434 26.80 40.30 -15.18
N ARG A 435 26.95 39.17 -14.46
CA ARG A 435 26.72 39.04 -13.01
C ARG A 435 25.37 39.60 -12.56
N ARG A 436 24.35 39.46 -13.40
CA ARG A 436 23.01 39.99 -13.19
C ARG A 436 22.01 38.83 -13.29
N PRO A 437 21.52 38.31 -12.15
CA PRO A 437 20.62 37.16 -12.11
C PRO A 437 19.18 37.48 -12.53
N ASP A 438 18.91 38.71 -12.98
CA ASP A 438 17.58 39.19 -13.34
C ASP A 438 17.35 39.24 -14.86
N PHE A 439 18.24 38.69 -15.68
CA PHE A 439 18.06 38.73 -17.14
C PHE A 439 17.09 37.65 -17.61
N LEU A 440 17.18 36.43 -17.08
CA LEU A 440 16.33 35.31 -17.43
C LEU A 440 14.94 35.48 -16.80
N VAL A 441 13.93 35.21 -17.60
CA VAL A 441 12.55 35.15 -17.13
C VAL A 441 12.37 33.97 -16.15
N ASP A 442 11.53 34.15 -15.13
CA ASP A 442 11.22 33.13 -14.13
C ASP A 442 10.69 31.84 -14.78
N GLU A 443 11.07 30.68 -14.22
CA GLU A 443 10.57 29.36 -14.59
C GLU A 443 9.04 29.30 -14.67
N GLU A 444 8.32 30.08 -13.86
CA GLU A 444 6.86 30.12 -13.88
C GLU A 444 6.29 30.72 -15.18
N VAL A 445 6.99 31.68 -15.80
CA VAL A 445 6.55 32.25 -17.09
C VAL A 445 6.82 31.25 -18.22
N LEU A 446 7.95 30.55 -18.17
CA LEU A 446 8.25 29.45 -19.10
C LEU A 446 7.21 28.32 -18.96
N TYR A 447 6.82 28.00 -17.73
CA TYR A 447 5.75 27.06 -17.46
C TYR A 447 4.44 27.51 -18.10
N GLN A 448 4.02 28.76 -17.91
CA GLN A 448 2.79 29.31 -18.50
C GLN A 448 2.85 29.30 -20.04
N PHE A 449 3.99 29.69 -20.62
CA PHE A 449 4.22 29.66 -22.06
C PHE A 449 3.92 28.26 -22.64
N TYR A 450 4.43 27.20 -22.00
CA TYR A 450 4.18 25.83 -22.43
C TYR A 450 2.76 25.33 -22.09
N ASP A 451 2.20 25.68 -20.93
CA ASP A 451 0.84 25.25 -20.49
C ASP A 451 -0.27 25.77 -21.40
N GLU A 452 -0.10 26.97 -21.96
CA GLU A 452 -1.03 27.53 -22.94
C GLU A 452 -1.01 26.81 -24.29
N ARG A 453 0.15 26.28 -24.69
CA ARG A 453 0.41 25.79 -26.06
C ARG A 453 0.39 24.26 -26.17
N ILE A 454 0.79 23.56 -25.12
CA ILE A 454 0.83 22.09 -25.09
C ILE A 454 -0.51 21.55 -24.57
N PRO A 455 -1.18 20.63 -25.30
CA PRO A 455 -2.43 20.06 -24.85
C PRO A 455 -2.36 19.38 -23.47
N LYS A 456 -3.36 19.64 -22.62
CA LYS A 456 -3.47 19.15 -21.23
C LYS A 456 -3.47 17.62 -21.04
N HIS A 457 -3.60 16.83 -22.11
CA HIS A 457 -3.56 15.38 -22.07
C HIS A 457 -2.14 14.80 -22.31
N ILE A 458 -1.14 15.66 -22.53
CA ILE A 458 0.23 15.24 -22.80
C ILE A 458 1.05 15.30 -21.51
N TYR A 459 1.43 14.16 -20.97
CA TYR A 459 2.17 14.07 -19.69
C TYR A 459 3.35 13.09 -19.76
N SER A 460 3.72 12.65 -20.96
CA SER A 460 4.80 11.70 -21.19
C SER A 460 5.48 11.95 -22.52
N LYS A 461 6.75 11.53 -22.63
CA LYS A 461 7.54 11.59 -23.84
C LYS A 461 6.86 10.88 -25.02
N PRO A 462 6.35 9.63 -24.90
CA PRO A 462 5.71 8.97 -26.03
C PRO A 462 4.46 9.71 -26.52
N ALA A 463 3.65 10.23 -25.59
CA ALA A 463 2.46 11.02 -25.94
C ALA A 463 2.86 12.34 -26.62
N PHE A 464 3.89 13.00 -26.11
CA PHE A 464 4.42 14.24 -26.65
C PHE A 464 5.00 14.07 -28.05
N GLU A 465 5.88 13.09 -28.28
CA GLU A 465 6.49 12.87 -29.60
C GLU A 465 5.46 12.47 -30.66
N LYS A 466 4.44 11.69 -30.27
CA LYS A 466 3.32 11.37 -31.15
C LYS A 466 2.52 12.62 -31.51
N TRP A 467 2.29 13.50 -30.54
CA TRP A 467 1.63 14.79 -30.78
C TRP A 467 2.46 15.71 -31.68
N VAL A 468 3.77 15.85 -31.45
CA VAL A 468 4.67 16.66 -32.28
C VAL A 468 4.62 16.19 -33.73
N LYS A 469 4.82 14.88 -33.99
CA LYS A 469 4.75 14.32 -35.36
C LYS A 469 3.41 14.57 -36.06
N LYS A 470 2.31 14.57 -35.29
CA LYS A 470 0.98 14.86 -35.82
C LYS A 470 0.83 16.35 -36.13
N ALA A 471 1.26 17.22 -35.21
CA ALA A 471 1.23 18.66 -35.38
C ALA A 471 2.12 19.14 -36.54
N GLU A 472 3.27 18.49 -36.80
CA GLU A 472 4.14 18.78 -37.96
C GLU A 472 3.41 18.60 -39.30
N LYS A 473 2.46 17.67 -39.38
CA LYS A 473 1.70 17.40 -40.60
C LYS A 473 0.42 18.22 -40.71
N GLU A 474 -0.31 18.34 -39.60
CA GLU A 474 -1.67 18.89 -39.61
C GLU A 474 -1.74 20.36 -39.18
N SER A 475 -0.77 20.86 -38.41
CA SER A 475 -0.81 22.22 -37.87
C SER A 475 0.60 22.77 -37.57
N PRO A 476 1.45 23.01 -38.58
CA PRO A 476 2.83 23.48 -38.38
C PRO A 476 2.92 24.77 -37.54
N GLN A 477 1.95 25.68 -37.71
CA GLN A 477 1.84 26.94 -36.97
C GLN A 477 1.82 26.75 -35.45
N LYS A 478 1.28 25.63 -34.93
CA LYS A 478 1.26 25.35 -33.49
C LYS A 478 2.64 24.98 -32.94
N LEU A 479 3.49 24.38 -33.77
CA LEU A 479 4.86 24.05 -33.38
C LEU A 479 5.77 25.25 -33.52
N GLU A 480 5.54 26.10 -34.52
CA GLU A 480 6.23 27.39 -34.65
C GLU A 480 5.98 28.28 -33.43
N ALA A 481 4.77 28.27 -32.87
CA ALA A 481 4.43 29.01 -31.65
C ALA A 481 5.16 28.54 -30.38
N LEU A 482 5.85 27.39 -30.41
CA LEU A 482 6.63 26.86 -29.28
C LEU A 482 8.10 27.29 -29.31
N PHE A 483 8.58 27.93 -30.39
CA PHE A 483 9.93 28.47 -30.44
C PHE A 483 10.00 29.73 -29.57
N LEU A 484 10.87 29.71 -28.57
CA LEU A 484 11.16 30.88 -27.75
C LEU A 484 12.02 31.86 -28.53
N THR A 485 11.73 33.14 -28.33
CA THR A 485 12.57 34.26 -28.80
C THR A 485 13.36 34.86 -27.65
N GLU A 486 14.39 35.66 -27.95
CA GLU A 486 15.15 36.38 -26.92
C GLU A 486 14.25 37.32 -26.10
N ALA A 487 13.23 37.90 -26.73
CA ALA A 487 12.25 38.76 -26.06
C ALA A 487 11.36 38.00 -25.05
N ASP A 488 11.07 36.72 -25.30
CA ASP A 488 10.29 35.89 -24.37
C ASP A 488 11.10 35.47 -23.14
N LEU A 489 12.44 35.53 -23.23
CA LEU A 489 13.37 35.03 -22.21
C LEU A 489 14.10 36.13 -21.44
N MET A 490 14.17 37.35 -21.98
CA MET A 490 14.90 38.46 -21.37
C MET A 490 13.96 39.47 -20.69
N LYS A 491 14.15 39.73 -19.39
CA LYS A 491 13.44 40.83 -18.69
C LYS A 491 13.96 42.21 -19.08
N GLN A 492 15.24 42.30 -19.48
CA GLN A 492 15.91 43.54 -19.91
C GLN A 492 16.82 43.26 -21.11
N SER A 493 16.84 44.16 -22.10
CA SER A 493 17.76 44.06 -23.23
C SER A 493 19.18 44.44 -22.81
N ALA A 494 20.16 43.56 -23.02
CA ALA A 494 21.57 43.90 -22.83
C ALA A 494 22.00 44.92 -23.88
N SER A 495 22.57 46.04 -23.45
CA SER A 495 23.12 47.04 -24.37
C SER A 495 24.48 46.54 -24.90
N GLY A 496 24.76 46.75 -26.20
CA GLY A 496 26.01 46.27 -26.83
C GLY A 496 27.29 46.74 -26.13
N SER A 497 27.28 47.90 -25.44
CA SER A 497 28.42 48.36 -24.65
C SER A 497 28.73 47.48 -23.43
N MET A 498 27.73 46.83 -22.83
CA MET A 498 27.92 45.97 -21.65
C MET A 498 28.70 44.69 -21.99
N LEU A 499 28.58 44.19 -23.23
CA LEU A 499 29.33 43.00 -23.64
C LEU A 499 30.82 43.27 -23.90
N HIS A 500 31.20 44.51 -24.23
CA HIS A 500 32.61 44.87 -24.42
C HIS A 500 33.39 44.82 -23.10
N ASP A 501 32.74 45.08 -21.97
CA ASP A 501 33.37 45.07 -20.64
C ASP A 501 33.69 43.65 -20.14
N TYR A 502 33.11 42.63 -20.77
CA TYR A 502 33.31 41.22 -20.47
C TYR A 502 33.65 40.49 -21.78
N PRO A 503 34.90 40.45 -22.25
CA PRO A 503 35.25 39.76 -23.49
C PRO A 503 35.31 38.23 -23.31
N ASP A 504 35.11 37.46 -24.38
CA ASP A 504 35.26 35.98 -24.33
C ASP A 504 36.73 35.54 -24.28
N GLN A 505 37.64 36.42 -24.68
CA GLN A 505 39.08 36.24 -24.62
C GLN A 505 39.74 37.44 -23.95
N VAL A 506 40.72 37.17 -23.10
CA VAL A 506 41.57 38.19 -22.49
C VAL A 506 42.97 38.06 -23.05
N HIS A 507 43.51 39.18 -23.54
CA HIS A 507 44.88 39.28 -24.02
C HIS A 507 45.79 39.67 -22.86
N LEU A 508 46.78 38.82 -22.58
CA LEU A 508 47.82 39.09 -21.58
C LEU A 508 48.92 39.99 -22.15
N SER A 509 49.76 40.54 -21.26
CA SER A 509 50.90 41.41 -21.60
C SER A 509 51.88 40.74 -22.58
N ASN A 510 52.05 39.43 -22.47
CA ASN A 510 52.90 38.59 -23.31
C ASN A 510 52.28 38.21 -24.68
N GLN A 511 51.20 38.90 -25.10
CA GLN A 511 50.44 38.66 -26.33
C GLN A 511 49.70 37.32 -26.41
N MET A 512 49.67 36.54 -25.32
CA MET A 512 48.85 35.33 -25.26
C MET A 512 47.37 35.68 -25.06
N SER A 513 46.49 34.97 -25.77
CA SER A 513 45.05 35.10 -25.61
C SER A 513 44.52 33.90 -24.84
N LEU A 514 43.81 34.15 -23.75
CA LEU A 514 43.19 33.11 -22.93
C LEU A 514 41.67 33.17 -23.07
N ASP A 515 41.04 32.01 -23.26
CA ASP A 515 39.60 31.89 -23.19
C ASP A 515 39.13 32.08 -21.74
N VAL A 516 38.02 32.79 -21.57
CA VAL A 516 37.52 33.16 -20.26
C VAL A 516 36.06 32.76 -20.09
N ASP A 517 35.80 31.99 -19.04
CA ASP A 517 34.46 31.74 -18.55
C ASP A 517 34.14 32.62 -17.34
N TYR A 518 32.91 33.11 -17.29
CA TYR A 518 32.40 33.90 -16.18
C TYR A 518 31.40 33.05 -15.41
N HIS A 519 31.54 33.04 -14.09
CA HIS A 519 30.61 32.38 -13.19
C HIS A 519 30.22 33.37 -12.10
N PHE A 520 28.91 33.50 -11.88
CA PHE A 520 28.35 34.31 -10.82
C PHE A 520 27.69 33.39 -9.80
N GLU A 521 28.46 32.98 -8.79
CA GLU A 521 28.00 32.07 -7.73
C GLU A 521 28.53 32.52 -6.35
N PRO A 522 28.07 33.67 -5.84
CA PRO A 522 28.64 34.30 -4.65
C PRO A 522 28.91 33.31 -3.49
N GLY A 523 30.16 33.25 -3.02
CA GLY A 523 30.59 32.40 -1.91
C GLY A 523 31.06 30.99 -2.28
N LYS A 524 30.96 30.58 -3.55
CA LYS A 524 31.60 29.35 -4.05
C LYS A 524 33.02 29.62 -4.55
N LYS A 525 33.87 28.59 -4.59
CA LYS A 525 35.24 28.68 -5.13
C LYS A 525 35.29 28.98 -6.64
N SER A 526 34.22 28.64 -7.36
CA SER A 526 34.04 28.87 -8.79
C SER A 526 33.55 30.28 -9.12
N ASP A 527 33.21 31.11 -8.12
CA ASP A 527 32.72 32.46 -8.35
C ASP A 527 33.80 33.38 -8.92
N GLY A 528 33.48 34.11 -9.98
CA GLY A 528 34.43 35.00 -10.64
C GLY A 528 34.74 34.59 -12.07
N LEU A 529 36.01 34.76 -12.40
CA LEU A 529 36.53 34.68 -13.74
C LEU A 529 37.48 33.50 -13.83
N ILE A 530 37.20 32.59 -14.76
CA ILE A 530 37.94 31.34 -14.96
C ILE A 530 38.71 31.46 -16.26
N TYR A 531 40.03 31.52 -16.16
CA TYR A 531 40.92 31.51 -17.31
C TYR A 531 41.24 30.06 -17.73
N HIS A 532 41.10 29.75 -19.01
CA HIS A 532 41.53 28.48 -19.58
C HIS A 532 42.95 28.59 -20.10
N LEU A 533 43.91 28.03 -19.35
CA LEU A 533 45.33 28.07 -19.67
C LEU A 533 45.82 26.70 -20.15
N PRO A 534 46.33 26.58 -21.40
CA PRO A 534 47.00 25.36 -21.84
C PRO A 534 48.20 25.04 -20.97
N LEU A 535 48.35 23.78 -20.54
CA LEU A 535 49.43 23.35 -19.63
C LEU A 535 50.83 23.67 -20.17
N SER A 536 51.01 23.65 -21.49
CA SER A 536 52.26 24.03 -22.17
C SER A 536 52.69 25.48 -21.94
N SER A 537 51.72 26.36 -21.66
CA SER A 537 51.93 27.80 -21.51
C SER A 537 51.90 28.23 -20.03
N LEU A 538 51.88 27.29 -19.09
CA LEU A 538 51.80 27.60 -17.66
C LEU A 538 53.02 28.41 -17.18
N ASN A 539 54.21 28.08 -17.70
CA ASN A 539 55.46 28.73 -17.29
C ASN A 539 55.66 30.14 -17.90
N THR A 540 54.79 30.55 -18.83
CA THR A 540 54.88 31.86 -19.50
C THR A 540 53.92 32.88 -18.93
N VAL A 541 53.09 32.50 -17.94
CA VAL A 541 52.12 33.39 -17.28
C VAL A 541 52.63 33.76 -15.90
N GLU A 542 52.71 35.05 -15.64
CA GLU A 542 53.02 35.57 -14.31
C GLU A 542 51.73 35.89 -13.54
N LYS A 543 51.83 36.04 -12.22
CA LYS A 543 50.66 36.31 -11.37
C LYS A 543 50.06 37.68 -11.69
N GLU A 544 50.93 38.63 -12.00
CA GLU A 544 50.66 40.02 -12.31
C GLU A 544 49.79 40.16 -13.57
N ASP A 545 49.97 39.27 -14.55
CA ASP A 545 49.18 39.23 -15.78
C ASP A 545 47.68 38.99 -15.51
N LEU A 546 47.37 38.25 -14.45
CA LEU A 546 46.00 37.89 -14.07
C LEU A 546 45.35 38.93 -13.14
N GLU A 547 46.10 39.94 -12.68
CA GLU A 547 45.56 40.97 -11.78
C GLU A 547 44.72 42.04 -12.48
N TRP A 548 44.90 42.22 -13.79
CA TRP A 548 44.17 43.23 -14.57
C TRP A 548 42.71 42.86 -14.86
N LEU A 549 42.32 41.59 -14.64
CA LEU A 549 40.95 41.09 -14.85
C LEU A 549 40.37 41.55 -16.20
N THR A 550 39.04 41.63 -16.30
CA THR A 550 38.33 42.22 -17.45
C THR A 550 37.87 43.63 -17.10
N PRO A 551 37.61 44.52 -18.08
CA PRO A 551 37.22 45.90 -17.79
C PRO A 551 36.04 46.03 -16.79
N GLY A 552 35.02 45.17 -16.93
CA GLY A 552 33.86 45.14 -16.05
C GLY A 552 34.21 44.77 -14.61
N LEU A 553 35.07 43.77 -14.39
CA LEU A 553 35.51 43.35 -13.06
C LEU A 553 36.61 44.25 -12.48
N LEU A 554 37.44 44.85 -13.32
CA LEU A 554 38.48 45.77 -12.91
C LEU A 554 37.88 47.03 -12.29
N LYS A 555 36.75 47.51 -12.83
CA LYS A 555 35.94 48.58 -12.21
C LYS A 555 35.47 48.21 -10.80
N GLU A 556 34.94 47.01 -10.61
CA GLU A 556 34.52 46.51 -9.29
C GLU A 556 35.70 46.39 -8.32
N LYS A 557 36.83 45.83 -8.79
CA LYS A 557 38.08 45.69 -8.03
C LYS A 557 38.62 47.06 -7.59
N THR A 558 38.71 48.02 -8.50
CA THR A 558 39.17 49.39 -8.19
C THR A 558 38.23 50.10 -7.22
N ALA A 559 36.91 49.99 -7.42
CA ALA A 559 35.94 50.54 -6.48
C ALA A 559 36.03 49.88 -5.10
N PHE A 560 36.29 48.57 -5.03
CA PHE A 560 36.54 47.85 -3.78
C PHE A 560 37.81 48.35 -3.08
N TYR A 561 38.91 48.54 -3.81
CA TYR A 561 40.13 49.12 -3.24
C TYR A 561 39.92 50.53 -2.70
N ILE A 562 39.22 51.39 -3.44
CA ILE A 562 38.82 52.74 -2.97
C ILE A 562 37.99 52.64 -1.68
N LYS A 563 37.06 51.68 -1.60
CA LYS A 563 36.24 51.45 -0.39
C LYS A 563 37.04 50.93 0.79
N SER A 564 38.14 50.22 0.53
CA SER A 564 39.04 49.64 1.54
C SER A 564 40.03 50.65 2.12
N LEU A 565 40.17 51.83 1.50
CA LEU A 565 41.02 52.92 2.01
C LEU A 565 40.61 53.36 3.43
N PRO A 566 41.57 53.83 4.26
CA PRO A 566 41.29 54.44 5.54
C PRO A 566 40.22 55.55 5.43
N LYS A 567 39.36 55.66 6.46
CA LYS A 567 38.19 56.56 6.47
C LYS A 567 38.51 58.01 6.07
N LEU A 568 39.68 58.52 6.46
CA LEU A 568 40.13 59.88 6.14
C LEU A 568 40.35 60.10 4.64
N LEU A 569 40.94 59.12 3.94
CA LEU A 569 41.19 59.17 2.51
C LEU A 569 39.92 58.86 1.71
N ARG A 570 39.16 57.83 2.12
CA ARG A 570 37.95 57.37 1.41
C ARG A 570 36.88 58.44 1.24
N LYS A 571 36.76 59.40 2.18
CA LYS A 571 35.79 60.52 2.09
C LYS A 571 35.96 61.37 0.83
N GLN A 572 37.16 61.42 0.27
CA GLN A 572 37.48 62.21 -0.92
C GLN A 572 37.03 61.53 -2.23
N PHE A 573 36.63 60.25 -2.18
CA PHE A 573 36.34 59.42 -3.34
C PHE A 573 34.91 58.86 -3.32
N ILE A 574 33.93 59.65 -2.88
CA ILE A 574 32.51 59.26 -2.84
C ILE A 574 31.77 60.01 -3.97
N PRO A 575 31.04 59.33 -4.87
CA PRO A 575 30.79 57.89 -4.93
C PRO A 575 31.98 57.08 -5.50
N ALA A 576 32.38 56.00 -4.83
CA ALA A 576 33.52 55.16 -5.24
C ALA A 576 33.46 54.63 -6.69
N PRO A 577 32.30 54.25 -7.26
CA PRO A 577 32.22 53.82 -8.66
C PRO A 577 32.62 54.91 -9.66
N HIS A 578 32.31 56.18 -9.38
CA HIS A 578 32.66 57.30 -10.25
C HIS A 578 34.17 57.54 -10.30
N TYR A 579 34.82 57.49 -9.13
CA TYR A 579 36.28 57.62 -9.07
C TYR A 579 37.02 56.40 -9.62
N ALA A 580 36.42 55.21 -9.52
CA ALA A 580 36.96 54.03 -10.20
C ALA A 580 37.01 54.23 -11.72
N ASP A 581 35.96 54.81 -12.33
CA ASP A 581 35.96 55.13 -13.77
C ASP A 581 37.07 56.12 -14.15
N LEU A 582 37.28 57.17 -13.35
CA LEU A 582 38.36 58.13 -13.57
C LEU A 582 39.75 57.48 -13.48
N VAL A 583 39.95 56.60 -12.51
CA VAL A 583 41.20 55.85 -12.36
C VAL A 583 41.42 54.91 -13.54
N LEU A 584 40.39 54.18 -13.96
CA LEU A 584 40.47 53.28 -15.12
C LEU A 584 40.80 54.01 -16.41
N ALA A 585 40.30 55.23 -16.61
CA ALA A 585 40.61 56.04 -17.79
C ALA A 585 42.10 56.43 -17.89
N GLU A 586 42.82 56.47 -16.76
CA GLU A 586 44.25 56.81 -16.71
C GLU A 586 45.19 55.60 -16.54
N MET A 587 44.63 54.44 -16.19
CA MET A 587 45.33 53.17 -16.00
C MET A 587 45.64 52.50 -17.34
N SER A 588 46.87 52.02 -17.50
CA SER A 588 47.29 51.17 -18.62
C SER A 588 48.25 50.11 -18.09
N ALA A 589 48.17 48.89 -18.63
CA ALA A 589 49.05 47.77 -18.27
C ALA A 589 50.53 48.11 -18.55
N ASP A 590 50.80 49.00 -19.50
CA ASP A 590 52.15 49.40 -19.91
C ASP A 590 52.69 50.60 -19.13
N LYS A 591 51.85 51.22 -18.29
CA LYS A 591 52.18 52.46 -17.57
C LYS A 591 52.72 52.14 -16.17
N VAL A 592 54.03 52.01 -16.06
CA VAL A 592 54.71 51.85 -14.76
C VAL A 592 54.78 53.21 -14.05
N VAL A 593 54.00 53.37 -12.99
CA VAL A 593 54.09 54.56 -12.12
C VAL A 593 55.06 54.26 -10.99
N SER A 594 56.27 54.79 -11.05
CA SER A 594 57.18 54.78 -9.90
C SER A 594 56.62 55.69 -8.81
N GLY A 595 56.10 55.09 -7.75
CA GLY A 595 55.59 55.78 -6.57
C GLY A 595 56.71 56.43 -5.74
N GLY A 596 57.47 57.34 -6.34
CA GLY A 596 58.27 58.29 -5.57
C GLY A 596 57.33 59.32 -4.97
N LYS A 597 57.38 59.51 -3.63
CA LYS A 597 56.85 60.73 -3.02
C LYS A 597 57.42 61.90 -3.82
N LYS A 598 56.58 62.66 -4.52
CA LYS A 598 56.93 64.05 -4.79
C LYS A 598 56.96 64.72 -3.43
N GLU A 599 58.16 64.91 -2.90
CA GLU A 599 58.39 65.89 -1.84
C GLU A 599 57.92 67.27 -2.36
N PRO A 600 57.35 68.09 -1.47
CA PRO A 600 56.44 69.20 -1.81
C PRO A 600 57.01 70.24 -2.76
#